data_AF-A0A9Q1HLK3-F1
#
_entry.id   AF-A0A9Q1HLK3-F1
#
_cell.length_a   1.000
_cell.length_b   1.000
_cell.length_c   1.000
_cell.angle_alpha   90.00
_cell.angle_beta   90.00
_cell.angle_gamma   90.00
#
_symmetry.space_group_name_H-M   'P 1'
#
loop_
_entity.id
_entity.type
_entity.pdbx_description
1 polymer ?
#
loop_
_entity_poly.entity_id
_entity_poly.type
_entity_poly.pdbx_seq_one_letter_code
_entity_poly.pdbx_strand_id
1 'polypeptide(L)'
;MQGSVKGAKARFKQRQQALELEKVDILRKKQAEKKEKEEKYLQNRVHLTRELTEIGGIWSVPDVEITKFPNDDMKFKAVICQLKFHKQVLKSKGPAEYFQKTCKGTKYSLEEKLSHLREILELNSINDDGDKDKSDIRDKGRKEMVVVQGRIEEEKTKLLFKLNEQRTKLKVKRSRDMLSTFVAEPQKLVGSCVRHKMKYNNEIKWFTGKVVDLVVENGLTSTYEIIYDETEDDEDNNQEKWQYPLLVDIKNEDLIIQ
;
A
#
# COMPACT_ATOMS: atom_id res chain seq x y z
N MET A 1 29.24 -26.68 -31.67
CA MET A 1 29.17 -26.25 -30.25
C MET A 1 27.81 -25.63 -29.87
N GLN A 2 26.66 -26.27 -30.17
CA GLN A 2 25.32 -25.68 -29.93
C GLN A 2 24.52 -26.34 -28.78
N GLY A 3 25.00 -27.44 -28.19
CA GLY A 3 24.31 -28.16 -27.10
C GLY A 3 24.38 -27.47 -25.71
N SER A 4 25.39 -26.63 -25.46
CA SER A 4 25.67 -26.05 -24.13
C SER A 4 24.71 -24.91 -23.73
N VAL A 5 24.22 -24.12 -24.69
CA VAL A 5 23.41 -22.92 -24.44
C VAL A 5 21.96 -23.25 -24.07
N LYS A 6 21.39 -24.33 -24.62
CA LYS A 6 20.01 -24.77 -24.31
C LYS A 6 19.88 -25.26 -22.87
N GLY A 7 20.88 -25.98 -22.35
CA GLY A 7 20.92 -26.43 -20.96
C GLY A 7 21.13 -25.29 -19.94
N ALA A 8 21.81 -24.21 -20.33
CA ALA A 8 21.97 -23.03 -19.46
C ALA A 8 20.66 -22.25 -19.29
N LYS A 9 19.88 -22.06 -20.37
CA LYS A 9 18.57 -21.38 -20.30
C LYS A 9 17.54 -22.15 -19.46
N ALA A 10 17.50 -23.47 -19.57
CA ALA A 10 16.63 -24.31 -18.76
C ALA A 10 16.96 -24.22 -17.26
N ARG A 11 18.25 -24.30 -16.90
CA ARG A 11 18.74 -24.15 -15.52
C ARG A 11 18.44 -22.78 -14.94
N PHE A 12 18.58 -21.71 -15.74
CA PHE A 12 18.23 -20.36 -15.31
C PHE A 12 16.73 -20.20 -15.03
N LYS A 13 15.87 -20.74 -15.90
CA LYS A 13 14.41 -20.71 -15.71
C LYS A 13 13.98 -21.47 -14.44
N GLN A 14 14.55 -22.66 -14.21
CA GLN A 14 14.30 -23.42 -12.97
C GLN A 14 14.76 -22.65 -11.73
N ARG A 15 15.93 -22.00 -11.79
CA ARG A 15 16.43 -21.17 -10.69
C ARG A 15 15.53 -19.97 -10.42
N GLN A 16 15.00 -19.30 -11.44
CA GLN A 16 14.04 -18.21 -11.26
C GLN A 16 12.75 -18.68 -10.58
N GLN A 17 12.19 -19.81 -11.03
CA GLN A 17 10.98 -20.37 -10.41
C GLN A 17 11.22 -20.77 -8.94
N ALA A 18 12.37 -21.36 -8.64
CA ALA A 18 12.74 -21.68 -7.26
C ALA A 18 12.85 -20.42 -6.38
N LEU A 19 13.49 -19.35 -6.89
CA LEU A 19 13.59 -18.07 -6.17
C LEU A 19 12.23 -17.38 -5.98
N GLU A 20 11.31 -17.53 -6.93
CA GLU A 20 9.96 -16.98 -6.82
C GLU A 20 9.13 -17.73 -5.78
N LEU A 21 9.19 -19.07 -5.77
CA LEU A 21 8.55 -19.89 -4.73
C LEU A 21 9.10 -19.57 -3.34
N GLU A 22 10.43 -19.45 -3.19
CA GLU A 22 11.06 -19.10 -1.93
C GLU A 22 10.58 -17.72 -1.41
N LYS A 23 10.46 -16.73 -2.30
CA LYS A 23 9.91 -15.41 -1.95
C LYS A 23 8.46 -15.51 -1.47
N VAL A 24 7.63 -16.29 -2.15
CA VAL A 24 6.23 -16.50 -1.76
C VAL A 24 6.15 -17.14 -0.38
N ASP A 25 6.98 -18.14 -0.10
CA ASP A 25 6.99 -18.82 1.20
C ASP A 25 7.48 -17.91 2.34
N ILE A 26 8.50 -17.08 2.09
CA ILE A 26 8.95 -16.07 3.05
C ILE A 26 7.83 -15.08 3.36
N LEU A 27 7.11 -14.61 2.33
CA LEU A 27 5.99 -13.68 2.52
C LEU A 27 4.84 -14.31 3.30
N ARG A 28 4.51 -15.58 3.00
CA ARG A 28 3.50 -16.35 3.74
C ARG A 28 3.88 -16.53 5.21
N LYS A 29 5.14 -16.88 5.50
CA LYS A 29 5.65 -16.99 6.88
C LYS A 29 5.53 -15.66 7.63
N LYS A 30 5.98 -14.55 7.02
CA LYS A 30 5.84 -13.21 7.62
C LYS A 30 4.38 -12.84 7.89
N GLN A 31 3.47 -13.21 7.00
CA GLN A 31 2.05 -12.94 7.18
C GLN A 31 1.45 -13.79 8.31
N ALA A 32 1.83 -15.07 8.40
CA ALA A 32 1.41 -15.95 9.48
C ALA A 32 1.91 -15.47 10.85
N GLU A 33 3.20 -15.10 10.96
CA GLU A 33 3.77 -14.54 12.19
C GLU A 33 3.07 -13.24 12.63
N LYS A 34 2.70 -12.38 11.67
CA LYS A 34 1.96 -11.16 11.98
C LYS A 34 0.57 -11.48 12.55
N LYS A 35 -0.18 -12.38 11.91
CA LYS A 35 -1.49 -12.81 12.38
C LYS A 35 -1.41 -13.47 13.76
N GLU A 36 -0.43 -14.33 13.99
CA GLU A 36 -0.23 -14.99 15.28
C GLU A 36 0.10 -13.97 16.38
N LYS A 37 0.92 -12.96 16.09
CA LYS A 37 1.21 -11.87 17.03
C LYS A 37 -0.04 -11.06 17.37
N GLU A 38 -0.86 -10.73 16.37
CA GLU A 38 -2.12 -10.01 16.56
C GLU A 38 -3.13 -10.83 17.38
N GLU A 39 -3.25 -12.12 17.09
CA GLU A 39 -4.12 -13.03 17.82
C GLU A 39 -3.68 -13.20 19.27
N LYS A 40 -2.38 -13.42 19.52
CA LYS A 40 -1.82 -13.46 20.88
C LYS A 40 -2.05 -12.15 21.62
N TYR A 41 -1.92 -11.02 20.95
CA TYR A 41 -2.19 -9.71 21.55
C TYR A 41 -3.67 -9.58 21.95
N LEU A 42 -4.59 -10.00 21.08
CA LEU A 42 -6.03 -9.97 21.37
C LEU A 42 -6.41 -10.92 22.51
N GLN A 43 -5.89 -12.15 22.49
CA GLN A 43 -6.11 -13.14 23.54
C GLN A 43 -5.60 -12.63 24.90
N ASN A 44 -4.42 -12.01 24.94
CA ASN A 44 -3.89 -11.40 26.16
C ASN A 44 -4.80 -10.27 26.68
N ARG A 45 -5.38 -9.44 25.81
CA ARG A 45 -6.33 -8.40 26.23
C ARG A 45 -7.61 -9.00 26.80
N VAL A 46 -8.19 -10.01 26.13
CA VAL A 46 -9.39 -10.71 26.62
C VAL A 46 -9.12 -11.35 27.98
N HIS A 47 -7.97 -12.00 28.14
CA HIS A 47 -7.55 -12.62 29.39
C HIS A 47 -7.42 -11.57 30.51
N LEU A 48 -6.75 -10.44 30.26
CA LEU A 48 -6.62 -9.37 31.24
C LEU A 48 -7.97 -8.75 31.62
N THR A 49 -8.89 -8.57 30.68
CA THR A 49 -10.25 -8.08 30.98
C THR A 49 -11.00 -9.07 31.87
N ARG A 50 -10.84 -10.37 31.64
CA ARG A 50 -11.47 -11.41 32.46
C ARG A 50 -10.89 -11.44 33.88
N GLU A 51 -9.56 -11.45 34.02
CA GLU A 51 -8.88 -11.38 35.32
C GLU A 51 -9.34 -10.13 36.09
N LEU A 52 -9.44 -8.99 35.41
CA LEU A 52 -9.91 -7.75 36.04
C LEU A 52 -11.36 -7.85 36.52
N THR A 53 -12.22 -8.51 35.74
CA THR A 53 -13.63 -8.73 36.12
C THR A 53 -13.73 -9.59 37.37
N GLU A 54 -12.90 -10.64 37.48
CA GLU A 54 -12.82 -11.50 38.66
C GLU A 54 -12.31 -10.75 39.91
N ILE A 55 -11.48 -9.72 39.72
CA ILE A 55 -10.91 -8.86 40.76
C ILE A 55 -11.87 -7.71 41.16
N GLY A 56 -13.03 -7.58 40.49
CA GLY A 56 -14.05 -6.58 40.80
C GLY A 56 -14.06 -5.35 39.91
N GLY A 57 -13.38 -5.39 38.76
CA GLY A 57 -13.40 -4.35 37.73
C GLY A 57 -12.25 -3.34 37.80
N ILE A 58 -12.34 -2.28 36.99
CA ILE A 58 -11.35 -1.19 36.93
C ILE A 58 -11.47 -0.36 38.21
N TRP A 59 -10.34 -0.07 38.86
CA TRP A 59 -10.34 0.74 40.08
C TRP A 59 -10.24 2.23 39.75
N SER A 60 -11.02 3.04 40.47
CA SER A 60 -10.84 4.49 40.51
C SER A 60 -9.92 4.90 41.68
N VAL A 61 -9.44 6.15 41.69
CA VAL A 61 -8.59 6.68 42.78
C VAL A 61 -9.13 6.36 44.19
N PRO A 62 -10.44 6.55 44.50
CA PRO A 62 -10.99 6.17 45.80
C PRO A 62 -11.05 4.65 46.05
N ASP A 63 -11.04 3.81 45.02
CA ASP A 63 -11.10 2.34 45.17
C ASP A 63 -9.75 1.72 45.54
N VAL A 64 -8.63 2.43 45.30
CA VAL A 64 -7.27 1.93 45.63
C VAL A 64 -7.10 1.70 47.14
N GLU A 65 -7.91 2.40 47.95
CA GLU A 65 -7.92 2.28 49.42
C GLU A 65 -8.86 1.18 49.93
N ILE A 66 -9.78 0.67 49.09
CA ILE A 66 -10.82 -0.27 49.52
C ILE A 66 -10.31 -1.71 49.40
N THR A 67 -9.73 -2.21 50.49
CA THR A 67 -9.28 -3.59 50.66
C THR A 67 -10.45 -4.59 50.65
N LYS A 68 -10.81 -5.10 49.47
CA LYS A 68 -11.69 -6.28 49.32
C LYS A 68 -10.93 -7.62 49.32
N PHE A 69 -9.60 -7.60 49.53
CA PHE A 69 -8.76 -8.81 49.45
C PHE A 69 -8.32 -9.27 50.84
N PRO A 70 -8.47 -10.58 51.15
CA PRO A 70 -8.15 -11.13 52.47
C PRO A 70 -6.65 -11.33 52.73
N ASN A 71 -5.81 -11.23 51.70
CA ASN A 71 -4.36 -11.43 51.81
C ASN A 71 -3.58 -10.43 50.93
N ASP A 72 -2.46 -9.93 51.44
CA ASP A 72 -1.51 -9.04 50.76
C ASP A 72 -0.99 -9.62 49.44
N ASP A 73 -0.83 -10.94 49.34
CA ASP A 73 -0.44 -11.60 48.08
C ASP A 73 -1.51 -11.47 46.99
N MET A 74 -2.80 -11.58 47.37
CA MET A 74 -3.91 -11.39 46.43
C MET A 74 -4.05 -9.92 46.07
N LYS A 75 -3.84 -9.02 47.03
CA LYS A 75 -3.82 -7.58 46.80
C LYS A 75 -2.70 -7.18 45.84
N PHE A 76 -1.50 -7.73 46.01
CA PHE A 76 -0.37 -7.49 45.11
C PHE A 76 -0.67 -7.98 43.69
N LYS A 77 -1.23 -9.19 43.54
CA LYS A 77 -1.66 -9.71 42.23
C LYS A 77 -2.72 -8.82 41.59
N ALA A 78 -3.69 -8.35 42.36
CA ALA A 78 -4.73 -7.44 41.89
C ALA A 78 -4.16 -6.12 41.38
N VAL A 79 -3.26 -5.49 42.14
CA VAL A 79 -2.59 -4.24 41.74
C VAL A 79 -1.76 -4.43 40.47
N ILE A 80 -1.04 -5.54 40.35
CA ILE A 80 -0.31 -5.85 39.11
C ILE A 80 -1.26 -6.05 37.93
N CYS A 81 -2.41 -6.70 38.13
CA CYS A 81 -3.43 -6.86 37.10
C CYS A 81 -3.98 -5.50 36.65
N GLN A 82 -4.31 -4.61 37.58
CA GLN A 82 -4.72 -3.23 37.29
C GLN A 82 -3.65 -2.51 36.47
N LEU A 83 -2.39 -2.51 36.91
CA LEU A 83 -1.29 -1.86 36.19
C LEU A 83 -1.09 -2.42 34.77
N LYS A 84 -1.17 -3.75 34.60
CA LYS A 84 -1.10 -4.37 33.28
C LYS A 84 -2.26 -3.97 32.40
N PHE A 85 -3.47 -3.93 32.94
CA PHE A 85 -4.68 -3.52 32.22
C PHE A 85 -4.57 -2.05 31.78
N HIS A 86 -4.15 -1.16 32.67
CA HIS A 86 -3.88 0.24 32.36
C HIS A 86 -2.84 0.40 31.25
N LYS A 87 -1.76 -0.39 31.26
CA LYS A 87 -0.73 -0.35 30.20
C LYS A 87 -1.20 -0.93 28.87
N GLN A 88 -1.77 -2.14 28.89
CA GLN A 88 -1.98 -2.94 27.68
C GLN A 88 -3.35 -2.73 27.05
N VAL A 89 -4.37 -2.40 27.85
CA VAL A 89 -5.76 -2.25 27.40
C VAL A 89 -6.15 -0.78 27.33
N LEU A 90 -5.96 0.00 28.40
CA LEU A 90 -6.34 1.41 28.46
C LEU A 90 -5.29 2.36 27.86
N LYS A 91 -4.05 1.89 27.66
CA LYS A 91 -2.91 2.71 27.20
C LYS A 91 -2.70 3.98 28.05
N SER A 92 -2.92 3.88 29.36
CA SER A 92 -2.77 4.99 30.30
C SER A 92 -1.35 5.55 30.28
N LYS A 93 -1.23 6.87 30.43
CA LYS A 93 0.06 7.56 30.47
C LYS A 93 0.71 7.38 31.84
N GLY A 94 2.02 7.14 31.87
CA GLY A 94 2.81 7.06 33.10
C GLY A 94 4.25 6.64 32.84
N PRO A 95 5.15 6.81 33.82
CA PRO A 95 6.53 6.34 33.74
C PRO A 95 6.61 4.84 33.45
N ALA A 96 7.50 4.44 32.54
CA ALA A 96 7.62 3.04 32.11
C ALA A 96 7.94 2.08 33.26
N GLU A 97 8.62 2.58 34.30
CA GLU A 97 9.02 1.84 35.50
C GLU A 97 7.81 1.44 36.37
N TYR A 98 6.75 2.26 36.38
CA TYR A 98 5.59 2.04 37.25
C TYR A 98 4.83 0.77 36.85
N PHE A 99 4.88 0.42 35.58
CA PHE A 99 4.28 -0.79 35.02
C PHE A 99 5.16 -2.05 35.13
N GLN A 100 6.39 -1.95 35.66
CA GLN A 100 7.31 -3.08 35.81
C GLN A 100 7.17 -3.73 37.19
N LYS A 101 7.39 -5.04 37.30
CA LYS A 101 7.38 -5.75 38.60
C LYS A 101 8.62 -5.47 39.45
N THR A 102 9.69 -5.00 38.82
CA THR A 102 11.02 -4.81 39.40
C THR A 102 11.64 -3.56 38.83
N CYS A 103 12.45 -2.85 39.61
CA CYS A 103 13.33 -1.79 39.11
C CYS A 103 14.74 -2.02 39.64
N LYS A 104 15.74 -1.90 38.75
CA LYS A 104 17.17 -2.09 39.07
C LYS A 104 17.49 -3.40 39.82
N GLY A 105 16.74 -4.46 39.55
CA GLY A 105 16.95 -5.79 40.15
C GLY A 105 16.17 -6.04 41.45
N THR A 106 15.49 -5.03 42.02
CA THR A 106 14.69 -5.17 43.24
C THR A 106 13.21 -5.26 42.91
N LYS A 107 12.46 -6.14 43.60
CA LYS A 107 11.00 -6.23 43.49
C LYS A 107 10.36 -5.07 44.24
N TYR A 108 9.38 -4.43 43.63
CA TYR A 108 8.62 -3.38 44.31
C TYR A 108 7.77 -3.98 45.42
N SER A 109 7.65 -3.25 46.52
CA SER A 109 6.73 -3.56 47.61
C SER A 109 5.27 -3.33 47.18
N LEU A 110 4.33 -3.85 47.97
CA LEU A 110 2.91 -3.65 47.75
C LEU A 110 2.52 -2.17 47.84
N GLU A 111 3.08 -1.46 48.81
CA GLU A 111 2.84 -0.03 49.03
C GLU A 111 3.37 0.81 47.87
N GLU A 112 4.58 0.51 47.39
CA GLU A 112 5.15 1.16 46.21
C GLU A 112 4.27 0.92 44.97
N LYS A 113 3.75 -0.30 44.80
CA LYS A 113 2.87 -0.61 43.66
C LYS A 113 1.51 0.06 43.75
N LEU A 114 0.98 0.24 44.95
CA LEU A 114 -0.24 1.01 45.18
C LEU A 114 0.00 2.49 44.90
N SER A 115 1.14 3.06 45.31
CA SER A 115 1.53 4.44 44.98
C SER A 115 1.60 4.64 43.46
N HIS A 116 2.32 3.76 42.75
CA HIS A 116 2.40 3.80 41.30
C HIS A 116 1.02 3.71 40.62
N LEU A 117 0.13 2.85 41.13
CA LEU A 117 -1.23 2.73 40.60
C LEU A 117 -2.03 4.01 40.86
N ARG A 118 -1.95 4.58 42.07
CA ARG A 118 -2.62 5.85 42.40
C ARG A 118 -2.11 6.99 41.53
N GLU A 119 -0.80 7.14 41.36
CA GLU A 119 -0.20 8.17 40.50
C GLU A 119 -0.63 7.99 39.03
N ILE A 120 -0.67 6.77 38.52
CA ILE A 120 -1.21 6.51 37.17
C ILE A 120 -2.69 6.88 37.11
N LEU A 121 -3.49 6.50 38.11
CA LEU A 121 -4.91 6.84 38.13
C LEU A 121 -5.11 8.34 38.20
N GLU A 122 -4.39 9.07 39.06
CA GLU A 122 -4.44 10.53 39.19
C GLU A 122 -4.01 11.24 37.91
N LEU A 123 -2.92 10.83 37.28
CA LEU A 123 -2.47 11.36 35.98
C LEU A 123 -3.49 11.15 34.86
N ASN A 124 -4.38 10.18 35.03
CA ASN A 124 -5.44 9.86 34.07
C ASN A 124 -6.84 10.16 34.65
N SER A 125 -6.95 10.82 35.82
CA SER A 125 -8.20 11.18 36.49
C SER A 125 -8.49 12.67 36.28
N ILE A 126 -9.67 12.94 35.70
CA ILE A 126 -10.31 14.24 35.47
C ILE A 126 -9.83 15.01 34.22
N ASN A 127 -10.58 14.82 33.12
CA ASN A 127 -11.38 15.89 32.51
C ASN A 127 -12.44 15.27 31.57
N ASP A 128 -13.69 15.26 32.04
CA ASP A 128 -14.87 15.45 31.19
C ASP A 128 -14.92 16.93 30.76
N ASP A 129 -13.82 17.40 30.16
CA ASP A 129 -13.67 18.73 29.59
C ASP A 129 -12.85 18.59 28.30
N GLY A 130 -13.44 17.78 27.43
CA GLY A 130 -12.84 17.27 26.24
C GLY A 130 -13.89 16.54 25.42
N ASP A 131 -14.92 17.28 25.05
CA ASP A 131 -15.73 17.07 23.85
C ASP A 131 -14.84 17.11 22.57
N LYS A 132 -13.78 16.30 22.55
CA LYS A 132 -12.82 16.15 21.46
C LYS A 132 -12.33 14.73 21.21
N ASP A 133 -12.62 13.74 22.07
CA ASP A 133 -12.15 12.35 21.84
C ASP A 133 -13.25 11.26 21.83
N LYS A 134 -14.53 11.60 22.04
CA LYS A 134 -15.66 10.69 21.73
C LYS A 134 -16.10 10.79 20.26
N SER A 135 -15.79 11.88 19.58
CA SER A 135 -15.67 11.84 18.11
C SER A 135 -14.54 10.89 17.76
N ASP A 136 -13.35 11.03 18.35
CA ASP A 136 -12.10 10.45 17.87
C ASP A 136 -11.90 8.93 18.10
N ILE A 137 -12.81 8.14 18.69
CA ILE A 137 -12.73 6.67 18.53
C ILE A 137 -13.48 6.22 17.26
N ARG A 138 -14.61 6.87 16.93
CA ARG A 138 -15.24 6.72 15.61
C ARG A 138 -14.50 7.52 14.54
N ASP A 139 -13.85 8.63 14.90
CA ASP A 139 -13.09 9.53 14.03
C ASP A 139 -11.61 9.17 13.94
N LYS A 140 -10.95 8.49 14.91
CA LYS A 140 -9.65 7.82 14.66
C LYS A 140 -9.88 6.54 13.88
N GLY A 141 -10.94 5.78 14.15
CA GLY A 141 -11.37 4.69 13.27
C GLY A 141 -11.66 5.18 11.85
N ARG A 142 -12.40 6.29 11.68
CA ARG A 142 -12.64 6.92 10.37
C ARG A 142 -11.41 7.59 9.78
N LYS A 143 -10.60 8.35 10.52
CA LYS A 143 -9.40 9.02 10.01
C LYS A 143 -8.30 8.01 9.71
N GLU A 144 -8.14 6.96 10.50
CA GLU A 144 -7.22 5.86 10.21
C GLU A 144 -7.76 5.04 9.03
N MET A 145 -9.08 4.79 8.93
CA MET A 145 -9.68 4.18 7.73
C MET A 145 -9.59 5.09 6.49
N VAL A 146 -9.69 6.41 6.62
CA VAL A 146 -9.54 7.41 5.53
C VAL A 146 -8.07 7.58 5.15
N VAL A 147 -7.14 7.51 6.09
CA VAL A 147 -5.69 7.52 5.82
C VAL A 147 -5.26 6.18 5.22
N VAL A 148 -5.83 5.07 5.67
CA VAL A 148 -5.62 3.74 5.08
C VAL A 148 -6.29 3.65 3.70
N GLN A 149 -7.50 4.18 3.52
CA GLN A 149 -8.16 4.28 2.21
C GLN A 149 -7.40 5.21 1.27
N GLY A 150 -6.93 6.36 1.74
CA GLY A 150 -6.07 7.26 0.96
C GLY A 150 -4.77 6.58 0.55
N ARG A 151 -4.11 5.86 1.46
CA ARG A 151 -2.94 5.03 1.11
C ARG A 151 -3.27 3.89 0.14
N ILE A 152 -4.41 3.23 0.31
CA ILE A 152 -4.88 2.16 -0.60
C ILE A 152 -5.21 2.74 -1.97
N GLU A 153 -5.82 3.92 -2.05
CA GLU A 153 -6.15 4.62 -3.30
C GLU A 153 -4.89 5.14 -3.98
N GLU A 154 -3.92 5.66 -3.23
CA GLU A 154 -2.59 6.00 -3.74
C GLU A 154 -1.85 4.76 -4.25
N GLU A 155 -1.91 3.64 -3.54
CA GLU A 155 -1.31 2.39 -4.00
C GLU A 155 -2.04 1.82 -5.21
N LYS A 156 -3.37 1.91 -5.25
CA LYS A 156 -4.20 1.50 -6.38
C LYS A 156 -3.92 2.36 -7.61
N THR A 157 -3.81 3.67 -7.46
CA THR A 157 -3.45 4.58 -8.57
C THR A 157 -2.02 4.32 -9.04
N LYS A 158 -1.05 4.10 -8.13
CA LYS A 158 0.31 3.67 -8.49
C LYS A 158 0.33 2.32 -9.22
N LEU A 159 -0.47 1.35 -8.79
CA LEU A 159 -0.59 0.05 -9.42
C LEU A 159 -1.27 0.14 -10.79
N LEU A 160 -2.35 0.93 -10.92
CA LEU A 160 -3.02 1.20 -12.19
C LEU A 160 -2.08 1.92 -13.16
N PHE A 161 -1.29 2.89 -12.68
CA PHE A 161 -0.27 3.56 -13.46
C PHE A 161 0.78 2.56 -13.97
N LYS A 162 1.35 1.72 -13.09
CA LYS A 162 2.30 0.66 -13.48
C LYS A 162 1.71 -0.34 -14.46
N LEU A 163 0.45 -0.73 -14.25
CA LEU A 163 -0.26 -1.67 -15.10
C LEU A 163 -0.53 -1.08 -16.49
N ASN A 164 -0.92 0.20 -16.56
CA ASN A 164 -1.05 0.93 -17.82
C ASN A 164 0.29 1.13 -18.52
N GLU A 165 1.37 1.39 -17.78
CA GLU A 165 2.73 1.47 -18.32
C GLU A 165 3.16 0.12 -18.93
N GLN A 166 2.91 -1.00 -18.23
CA GLN A 166 3.18 -2.34 -18.76
C GLN A 166 2.33 -2.68 -19.98
N ARG A 167 1.03 -2.34 -19.97
CA ARG A 167 0.15 -2.51 -21.14
C ARG A 167 0.64 -1.70 -22.33
N THR A 168 1.05 -0.45 -22.11
CA THR A 168 1.62 0.42 -23.14
C THR A 168 2.92 -0.18 -23.70
N LYS A 169 3.84 -0.64 -22.86
CA LYS A 169 5.07 -1.33 -23.29
C LYS A 169 4.78 -2.58 -24.14
N LEU A 170 3.77 -3.36 -23.79
CA LEU A 170 3.36 -4.52 -24.59
C LEU A 170 2.78 -4.09 -25.94
N LYS A 171 1.99 -3.02 -26.00
CA LYS A 171 1.44 -2.49 -27.26
C LYS A 171 2.54 -1.92 -28.17
N VAL A 172 3.50 -1.18 -27.61
CA VAL A 172 4.71 -0.71 -28.33
C VAL A 172 5.46 -1.90 -28.92
N LYS A 173 5.73 -2.93 -28.11
CA LYS A 173 6.42 -4.13 -28.59
C LYS A 173 5.67 -4.82 -29.73
N ARG A 174 4.35 -4.99 -29.61
CA ARG A 174 3.52 -5.56 -30.69
C ARG A 174 3.57 -4.72 -31.96
N SER A 175 3.51 -3.40 -31.84
CA SER A 175 3.60 -2.48 -32.99
C SER A 175 4.96 -2.61 -33.67
N ARG A 176 6.04 -2.73 -32.88
CA ARG A 176 7.40 -2.96 -33.37
C ARG A 176 7.56 -4.33 -34.04
N ASP A 177 6.94 -5.37 -33.50
CA ASP A 177 6.96 -6.71 -34.11
C ASP A 177 6.25 -6.71 -35.48
N MET A 178 5.23 -5.85 -35.67
CA MET A 178 4.54 -5.66 -36.95
C MET A 178 5.28 -4.72 -37.93
N LEU A 179 6.32 -4.02 -37.50
CA LEU A 179 7.06 -3.05 -38.34
C LEU A 179 7.58 -3.67 -39.64
N SER A 180 8.09 -4.90 -39.60
CA SER A 180 8.58 -5.59 -40.80
C SER A 180 7.47 -5.81 -41.84
N THR A 181 6.23 -5.99 -41.39
CA THR A 181 5.07 -6.17 -42.28
C THR A 181 4.70 -4.84 -42.94
N PHE A 182 4.71 -3.73 -42.19
CA PHE A 182 4.40 -2.41 -42.75
C PHE A 182 5.53 -1.82 -43.59
N VAL A 183 6.78 -2.20 -43.36
CA VAL A 183 7.90 -1.83 -44.25
C VAL A 183 7.80 -2.58 -45.58
N ALA A 184 7.35 -3.83 -45.57
CA ALA A 184 7.12 -4.62 -46.78
C ALA A 184 5.87 -4.18 -47.55
N GLU A 185 4.81 -3.79 -46.83
CA GLU A 185 3.55 -3.33 -47.39
C GLU A 185 3.04 -2.07 -46.64
N PRO A 186 3.55 -0.87 -47.00
CA PRO A 186 3.20 0.41 -46.37
C PRO A 186 1.70 0.71 -46.35
N GLN A 187 0.98 0.29 -47.40
CA GLN A 187 -0.46 0.52 -47.53
C GLN A 187 -1.29 -0.11 -46.40
N LYS A 188 -0.82 -1.17 -45.75
CA LYS A 188 -1.54 -1.83 -44.64
C LYS A 188 -1.68 -0.95 -43.40
N LEU A 189 -0.86 0.09 -43.27
CA LEU A 189 -0.96 1.02 -42.16
C LEU A 189 -2.12 2.02 -42.34
N VAL A 190 -2.52 2.28 -43.58
CA VAL A 190 -3.62 3.19 -43.92
C VAL A 190 -4.94 2.64 -43.39
N GLY A 191 -5.75 3.50 -42.78
CA GLY A 191 -7.01 3.15 -42.12
C GLY A 191 -6.87 2.67 -40.68
N SER A 192 -5.65 2.42 -40.19
CA SER A 192 -5.40 1.97 -38.82
C SER A 192 -5.52 3.12 -37.81
N CYS A 193 -6.07 2.80 -36.64
CA CYS A 193 -6.04 3.71 -35.49
C CYS A 193 -4.69 3.60 -34.78
N VAL A 194 -4.07 4.74 -34.49
CA VAL A 194 -2.75 4.83 -33.89
C VAL A 194 -2.76 5.76 -32.69
N ARG A 195 -1.78 5.58 -31.81
CA ARG A 195 -1.40 6.57 -30.80
C ARG A 195 -0.01 7.07 -31.08
N HIS A 196 0.14 8.37 -31.21
CA HIS A 196 1.38 9.04 -31.53
C HIS A 196 1.86 9.88 -30.35
N LYS A 197 3.10 9.66 -29.93
CA LYS A 197 3.76 10.40 -28.87
C LYS A 197 4.49 11.59 -29.47
N MET A 198 4.01 12.80 -29.16
CA MET A 198 4.57 14.04 -29.70
C MET A 198 4.81 15.06 -28.58
N LYS A 199 5.72 16.00 -28.83
CA LYS A 199 5.98 17.12 -27.94
C LYS A 199 5.04 18.28 -28.31
N TYR A 200 4.14 18.64 -27.40
CA TYR A 200 3.20 19.76 -27.55
C TYR A 200 3.28 20.65 -26.30
N ASN A 201 3.47 21.96 -26.47
CA ASN A 201 3.62 22.93 -25.38
C ASN A 201 4.65 22.52 -24.31
N ASN A 202 5.82 22.04 -24.74
CA ASN A 202 6.90 21.51 -23.89
C ASN A 202 6.60 20.24 -23.08
N GLU A 203 5.44 19.62 -23.28
CA GLU A 203 5.09 18.34 -22.66
C GLU A 203 5.05 17.22 -23.71
N ILE A 204 5.47 16.01 -23.34
CA ILE A 204 5.37 14.82 -24.21
C ILE A 204 4.03 14.15 -23.92
N LYS A 205 3.14 14.12 -24.91
CA LYS A 205 1.78 13.56 -24.79
C LYS A 205 1.51 12.55 -25.90
N TRP A 206 0.61 11.60 -25.59
CA TRP A 206 0.12 10.62 -26.55
C TRP A 206 -1.21 11.11 -27.13
N PHE A 207 -1.24 11.35 -28.43
CA PHE A 207 -2.44 11.69 -29.19
C PHE A 207 -3.00 10.44 -29.86
N THR A 208 -4.31 10.31 -29.94
CA THR A 208 -4.97 9.24 -30.70
C THR A 208 -5.35 9.81 -32.05
N GLY A 209 -5.15 9.03 -33.11
CA GLY A 209 -5.51 9.45 -34.45
C GLY A 209 -5.67 8.28 -35.39
N LYS A 210 -6.05 8.58 -36.62
CA LYS A 210 -6.27 7.60 -37.69
C LYS A 210 -5.42 7.94 -38.89
N VAL A 211 -4.72 6.95 -39.41
CA VAL A 211 -3.95 7.08 -40.66
C VAL A 211 -4.92 7.09 -41.82
N VAL A 212 -4.90 8.15 -42.62
CA VAL A 212 -5.88 8.39 -43.70
C VAL A 212 -5.31 8.01 -45.05
N ASP A 213 -4.04 8.32 -45.29
CA ASP A 213 -3.43 8.08 -46.60
C ASP A 213 -1.90 7.88 -46.52
N LEU A 214 -1.34 7.35 -47.60
CA LEU A 214 0.10 7.22 -47.84
C LEU A 214 0.52 8.25 -48.89
N VAL A 215 1.28 9.27 -48.48
CA VAL A 215 1.68 10.39 -49.35
C VAL A 215 2.93 10.04 -50.15
N VAL A 216 3.91 9.42 -49.52
CA VAL A 216 5.18 9.05 -50.14
C VAL A 216 5.58 7.65 -49.70
N GLU A 217 5.76 6.74 -50.65
CA GLU A 217 6.23 5.38 -50.39
C GLU A 217 7.75 5.30 -50.55
N ASN A 218 8.47 5.19 -49.43
CA ASN A 218 9.93 5.11 -49.38
C ASN A 218 10.40 4.17 -48.27
N GLY A 219 9.87 2.94 -48.22
CA GLY A 219 10.23 1.95 -47.21
C GLY A 219 10.04 2.50 -45.79
N LEU A 220 11.12 2.55 -44.99
CA LEU A 220 11.07 3.03 -43.61
C LEU A 220 10.76 4.55 -43.50
N THR A 221 11.11 5.35 -44.51
CA THR A 221 10.86 6.80 -44.53
C THR A 221 9.58 7.15 -45.28
N SER A 222 8.65 6.20 -45.39
CA SER A 222 7.34 6.46 -45.99
C SER A 222 6.57 7.48 -45.15
N THR A 223 5.98 8.48 -45.81
CA THR A 223 5.24 9.57 -45.16
C THR A 223 3.75 9.29 -45.29
N TYR A 224 3.05 9.38 -44.16
CA TYR A 224 1.62 9.13 -44.06
C TYR A 224 0.88 10.37 -43.61
N GLU A 225 -0.37 10.46 -44.04
CA GLU A 225 -1.32 11.47 -43.58
C GLU A 225 -2.12 10.92 -42.39
N ILE A 226 -2.18 11.67 -41.30
CA ILE A 226 -2.88 11.32 -40.06
C ILE A 226 -3.83 12.43 -39.66
N ILE A 227 -5.03 12.05 -39.21
CA ILE A 227 -5.97 12.93 -38.53
C ILE A 227 -5.99 12.54 -37.06
N TYR A 228 -5.83 13.51 -36.16
CA TYR A 228 -5.96 13.27 -34.73
C TYR A 228 -7.40 13.46 -34.28
N ASP A 229 -7.80 12.71 -33.25
CA ASP A 229 -9.08 12.92 -32.60
C ASP A 229 -8.97 14.25 -31.82
N GLU A 230 -9.58 15.32 -32.33
CA GLU A 230 -9.59 16.63 -31.67
C GLU A 230 -10.31 16.54 -30.30
N THR A 231 -9.71 17.19 -29.32
CA THR A 231 -10.26 17.33 -27.96
C THR A 231 -11.25 18.49 -27.94
N GLU A 232 -12.55 18.17 -27.93
CA GLU A 232 -13.74 18.95 -27.46
C GLU A 232 -13.90 20.47 -27.71
N ASP A 233 -12.91 21.23 -28.20
CA ASP A 233 -12.93 22.71 -28.20
C ASP A 233 -12.95 23.37 -29.59
N ASP A 234 -12.90 22.62 -30.70
CA ASP A 234 -12.93 23.19 -32.05
C ASP A 234 -14.25 22.82 -32.78
N GLU A 235 -15.21 23.75 -32.77
CA GLU A 235 -16.53 23.64 -33.42
C GLU A 235 -16.49 23.80 -34.96
N ASP A 236 -15.31 23.96 -35.55
CA ASP A 236 -15.13 24.04 -37.00
C ASP A 236 -14.63 22.70 -37.55
N ASN A 237 -15.48 22.01 -38.31
CA ASN A 237 -15.31 20.68 -38.93
C ASN A 237 -14.09 20.47 -39.87
N ASN A 238 -13.02 21.23 -39.74
CA ASN A 238 -11.80 21.09 -40.53
C ASN A 238 -10.78 20.25 -39.75
N GLN A 239 -10.98 18.92 -39.74
CA GLN A 239 -9.99 17.98 -39.22
C GLN A 239 -8.64 18.19 -39.92
N GLU A 240 -7.71 18.85 -39.22
CA GLU A 240 -6.40 19.16 -39.79
C GLU A 240 -5.64 17.87 -40.06
N LYS A 241 -5.15 17.74 -41.29
CA LYS A 241 -4.40 16.59 -41.73
C LYS A 241 -2.90 16.86 -41.57
N TRP A 242 -2.23 15.97 -40.86
CA TRP A 242 -0.81 16.09 -40.57
C TRP A 242 -0.01 15.01 -41.30
N GLN A 243 1.22 15.31 -41.70
CA GLN A 243 2.09 14.37 -42.42
C GLN A 243 3.30 13.97 -41.59
N TYR A 244 3.48 12.66 -41.36
CA TYR A 244 4.60 12.14 -40.56
C TYR A 244 5.19 10.84 -41.13
N PRO A 245 6.50 10.60 -40.92
CA PRO A 245 7.15 9.34 -41.27
C PRO A 245 6.85 8.25 -40.21
N LEU A 246 5.59 7.81 -40.14
CA LEU A 246 5.06 6.98 -39.06
C LEU A 246 5.82 5.66 -38.82
N LEU A 247 6.44 5.07 -39.85
CA LEU A 247 7.24 3.85 -39.68
C LEU A 247 8.55 4.09 -38.91
N VAL A 248 9.12 5.29 -39.02
CA VAL A 248 10.24 5.72 -38.17
C VAL A 248 9.77 5.87 -36.73
N ASP A 249 8.56 6.40 -36.53
CA ASP A 249 7.99 6.60 -35.20
C ASP A 249 7.65 5.26 -34.51
N ILE A 250 7.20 4.24 -35.26
CA ILE A 250 7.07 2.87 -34.74
C ILE A 250 8.44 2.31 -34.32
N LYS A 251 9.49 2.54 -35.13
CA LYS A 251 10.85 2.07 -34.83
C LYS A 251 11.41 2.74 -33.57
N ASN A 252 11.11 4.02 -33.37
CA ASN A 252 11.54 4.82 -32.23
C ASN A 252 10.66 4.63 -30.99
N GLU A 253 9.63 3.77 -31.05
CA GLU A 253 8.70 3.51 -29.96
C GLU A 253 7.80 4.72 -29.61
N ASP A 254 7.67 5.66 -30.54
CA ASP A 254 6.85 6.86 -30.43
C ASP A 254 5.46 6.70 -31.11
N LEU A 255 5.23 5.59 -31.84
CA LEU A 255 3.91 5.25 -32.40
C LEU A 255 3.45 3.85 -31.96
N ILE A 256 2.17 3.75 -31.58
CA ILE A 256 1.48 2.50 -31.23
C ILE A 256 0.31 2.29 -32.17
N ILE A 257 0.19 1.11 -32.77
CA ILE A 257 -0.97 0.69 -33.56
C ILE A 257 -1.97 0.00 -32.63
N GLN A 258 -3.25 0.40 -32.67
CA GLN A 258 -4.29 -0.10 -31.77
C GLN A 258 -4.96 -1.39 -32.26
#